data_AF-J2QBT4-F1
#
_entry.id   AF-J2QBT4-F1
#
_cell.length_a   1.000
_cell.length_b   1.000
_cell.length_c   1.000
_cell.angle_alpha   90.00
_cell.angle_beta   90.00
_cell.angle_gamma   90.00
#
_symmetry.space_group_name_H-M   'P 1'
#
loop_
_entity.id
_entity.type
_entity.pdbx_description
1 polymer ?
#
loop_
_entity_poly.entity_id
_entity_poly.type
_entity_poly.pdbx_seq_one_letter_code
_entity_poly.pdbx_strand_id
1 'polypeptide(L)' 'MAKYDPLTRYLKRRSSPIVELSFPEIERLIGAMLPKRARQQVWWSSTDDAQPQIAAWTAARYRARLIDGAERVRFERP' A
#
# COMPACT_ATOMS: atom_id res chain seq x y z
N MET A 1 3.45 15.74 -7.29
CA MET A 1 2.74 14.44 -7.36
C MET A 1 3.53 13.40 -6.59
N ALA A 2 2.94 12.80 -5.55
CA ALA A 2 3.58 11.68 -4.87
C ALA A 2 3.51 10.42 -5.74
N LYS A 3 4.60 9.64 -5.79
CA LYS A 3 4.71 8.38 -6.56
C LYS A 3 3.55 7.40 -6.31
N TYR A 4 2.94 7.46 -5.13
CA TYR A 4 1.88 6.54 -4.70
C TYR A 4 0.47 7.15 -4.74
N ASP A 5 0.28 8.36 -5.30
CA ASP A 5 -1.05 8.99 -5.44
C ASP A 5 -2.10 8.10 -6.14
N PRO A 6 -1.77 7.33 -7.20
CA PRO A 6 -2.73 6.42 -7.81
C PRO A 6 -3.22 5.34 -6.86
N LEU A 7 -2.35 4.82 -5.99
CA LEU A 7 -2.70 3.83 -4.97
C LEU A 7 -3.66 4.45 -3.94
N THR A 8 -3.38 5.67 -3.48
CA THR A 8 -4.27 6.43 -2.59
C THR A 8 -5.66 6.58 -3.18
N ARG A 9 -5.74 7.03 -4.44
CA ARG A 9 -7.01 7.25 -5.14
C ARG A 9 -7.77 5.93 -5.33
N TYR A 10 -7.06 4.86 -5.63
CA TYR A 10 -7.64 3.52 -5.77
C TYR A 10 -8.26 3.06 -4.44
N LEU A 11 -7.53 3.15 -3.33
CA LEU A 11 -8.01 2.77 -2.00
C LEU A 11 -9.19 3.64 -1.55
N LYS A 12 -9.14 4.96 -1.78
CA LYS A 12 -10.25 5.88 -1.46
C LYS A 12 -11.55 5.56 -2.20
N ARG A 13 -11.47 5.04 -3.43
CA ARG A 13 -12.64 4.64 -4.22
C ARG A 13 -13.26 3.33 -3.75
N ARG A 14 -12.54 2.52 -2.96
CA ARG A 14 -13.08 1.27 -2.42
C ARG A 14 -13.89 1.55 -1.17
N SER A 15 -15.11 1.02 -1.13
CA SER A 15 -15.96 1.03 0.07
C SER A 15 -15.64 -0.12 1.01
N SER A 16 -14.84 -1.10 0.56
CA SER A 16 -14.51 -2.28 1.35
C SER A 16 -13.60 -1.91 2.53
N PRO A 17 -13.86 -2.47 3.74
CA PRO A 17 -13.00 -2.30 4.89
C PRO A 17 -11.63 -2.99 4.71
N ILE A 18 -11.58 -4.01 3.84
CA ILE A 18 -10.38 -4.77 3.52
C ILE A 18 -10.21 -4.78 2.00
N VAL A 19 -8.99 -4.48 1.54
CA VAL A 19 -8.58 -4.53 0.13
C VAL A 19 -7.25 -5.24 0.06
N GLU A 20 -7.16 -6.31 -0.71
CA GLU A 20 -5.91 -7.03 -0.93
C GLU A 20 -5.38 -6.71 -2.32
N LEU A 21 -4.10 -6.40 -2.42
CA LEU A 21 -3.42 -6.13 -3.68
C LEU A 21 -2.10 -6.88 -3.73
N SER A 22 -1.84 -7.51 -4.87
CA SER A 22 -0.56 -8.15 -5.16
C SER A 22 0.48 -7.10 -5.55
N PHE A 23 1.77 -7.39 -5.36
CA PHE A 23 2.87 -6.53 -5.80
C PHE A 23 2.71 -6.05 -7.24
N PRO A 24 2.47 -6.93 -8.24
CA PRO A 24 2.28 -6.49 -9.62
C PRO A 24 1.05 -5.59 -9.81
N GLU A 25 0.01 -5.72 -8.99
CA GLU A 25 -1.16 -4.81 -9.06
C GLU A 25 -0.79 -3.42 -8.53
N ILE A 26 -0.06 -3.37 -7.42
CA ILE A 26 0.44 -2.12 -6.84
C ILE A 26 1.40 -1.45 -7.81
N GLU A 27 2.33 -2.19 -8.40
CA GLU A 27 3.30 -1.70 -9.39
C GLU A 27 2.61 -1.13 -10.63
N ARG A 28 1.57 -1.80 -11.12
CA ARG A 28 0.72 -1.30 -12.22
C ARG A 28 -0.03 -0.03 -11.83
N LEU A 29 -0.55 0.05 -10.61
CA LEU A 29 -1.25 1.24 -10.13
C LEU A 29 -0.32 2.44 -10.03
N ILE A 30 0.87 2.27 -9.44
CA ILE A 30 1.84 3.36 -9.26
C ILE A 30 2.72 3.61 -10.49
N GLY A 31 2.62 2.77 -11.52
CA GLY A 31 3.44 2.84 -12.73
C GLY A 31 4.93 2.64 -12.49
N ALA A 32 5.31 1.94 -11.42
CA ALA A 32 6.70 1.76 -11.02
C ALA A 32 6.89 0.46 -10.24
N MET A 33 8.09 -0.12 -10.32
CA MET A 33 8.41 -1.32 -9.56
C MET A 33 8.59 -1.03 -8.07
N LEU A 34 8.12 -1.96 -7.24
CA LEU A 34 8.30 -1.92 -5.80
C LEU A 34 9.77 -2.26 -5.46
N PRO A 35 10.37 -1.56 -4.49
CA PRO A 35 11.73 -1.87 -4.09
C PRO A 35 11.82 -3.25 -3.42
N LYS A 36 13.01 -3.87 -3.40
CA LYS A 36 13.23 -5.14 -2.68
C LYS A 36 12.76 -5.10 -1.22
N ARG A 37 12.83 -3.94 -0.57
CA ARG A 37 12.36 -3.72 0.81
C ARG A 37 10.85 -3.91 0.97
N ALA A 38 10.05 -3.79 -0.09
CA ALA A 38 8.62 -4.08 -0.05
C ALA A 38 8.31 -5.54 0.32
N ARG A 39 9.28 -6.47 0.20
CA ARG A 39 9.16 -7.85 0.71
C ARG A 39 9.21 -7.94 2.24
N GLN A 40 9.52 -6.86 2.94
CA GLN A 40 9.59 -6.84 4.40
C GLN A 40 8.29 -6.26 4.96
N GLN A 41 7.67 -6.95 5.92
CA GLN A 41 6.44 -6.47 6.56
C GLN A 41 6.62 -5.08 7.18
N VAL A 42 7.80 -4.79 7.75
CA VAL A 42 8.13 -3.48 8.33
C VAL A 42 8.02 -2.33 7.33
N TRP A 43 8.22 -2.58 6.03
CA TRP A 43 8.11 -1.55 5.00
C TRP A 43 6.65 -1.09 4.79
N TRP A 44 5.68 -1.98 5.02
CA TRP A 44 4.24 -1.69 4.91
C TRP A 44 3.62 -1.23 6.23
N SER A 45 4.02 -1.85 7.34
CA SER A 45 3.44 -1.59 8.67
C SER A 45 4.18 -0.50 9.46
N SER A 46 5.17 0.16 8.87
CA SER A 46 5.83 1.30 9.51
C SER A 46 4.87 2.49 9.64
N THR A 47 4.95 3.17 10.78
CA THR A 47 4.16 4.35 11.15
C THR A 47 4.87 5.67 10.84
N ASP A 48 5.99 5.61 10.12
CA ASP A 48 6.78 6.78 9.75
C ASP A 48 6.11 7.52 8.58
N ASP A 49 5.19 8.44 8.89
CA ASP A 49 4.40 9.18 7.89
C ASP A 49 5.26 10.07 6.96
N ALA A 50 6.54 10.28 7.32
CA ALA A 50 7.52 10.97 6.49
C ALA A 50 7.81 10.24 5.16
N GLN A 51 7.52 8.94 5.07
CA GLN A 51 7.76 8.20 3.83
C GLN A 51 6.57 8.28 2.86
N PRO A 52 6.83 8.57 1.56
CA PRO A 52 5.79 8.83 0.57
C PRO A 52 4.87 7.63 0.30
N GLN A 53 5.32 6.40 0.58
CA GLN A 53 4.46 5.23 0.51
C GLN A 53 3.46 5.17 1.67
N ILE A 54 3.90 5.47 2.91
CA ILE A 54 3.05 5.42 4.10
C ILE A 54 1.95 6.47 4.00
N ALA A 55 2.32 7.69 3.61
CA ALA A 55 1.37 8.76 3.35
C ALA A 55 0.25 8.35 2.35
N ALA A 56 0.51 7.42 1.43
CA ALA A 56 -0.46 7.03 0.41
C ALA A 56 -1.68 6.28 0.98
N TRP A 57 -1.45 5.19 1.71
CA TRP A 57 -2.55 4.45 2.33
C TRP A 57 -3.07 5.14 3.59
N THR A 58 -2.22 5.85 4.35
CA THR A 58 -2.66 6.67 5.50
C THR A 58 -3.62 7.78 5.07
N ALA A 59 -3.35 8.46 3.94
CA ALA A 59 -4.26 9.47 3.39
C ALA A 59 -5.61 8.88 2.95
N ALA A 60 -5.66 7.58 2.66
CA ALA A 60 -6.89 6.83 2.38
C ALA A 60 -7.55 6.24 3.65
N ARG A 61 -6.99 6.48 4.85
CA ARG A 61 -7.41 5.89 6.14
C ARG A 61 -7.29 4.35 6.18
N TYR A 62 -6.32 3.81 5.47
CA TYR A 62 -5.98 2.38 5.50
C TYR A 62 -4.64 2.12 6.19
N ARG A 63 -4.50 0.95 6.79
CA ARG A 63 -3.25 0.36 7.26
C ARG A 63 -2.81 -0.73 6.30
N ALA A 64 -1.53 -0.78 5.95
CA ALA A 64 -0.98 -1.80 5.06
C ALA A 64 -0.27 -2.90 5.86
N ARG A 65 -0.53 -4.15 5.50
CA ARG A 65 0.11 -5.33 6.09
C ARG A 65 0.47 -6.32 4.99
N LEU A 66 1.74 -6.72 4.97
CA LEU A 66 2.18 -7.80 4.08
C LEU A 66 1.54 -9.12 4.52
N ILE A 67 1.05 -9.91 3.57
CA ILE A 67 0.53 -11.26 3.80
C ILE A 67 1.73 -12.22 3.77
N ASP A 68 1.97 -12.92 4.87
CA ASP A 68 3.08 -13.87 4.95
C ASP A 68 2.90 -15.01 3.94
N GLY A 69 4.00 -15.40 3.26
CA GLY A 69 3.96 -16.42 2.21
C GLY A 69 3.31 -16.00 0.89
N ALA A 70 2.90 -14.72 0.74
CA ALA A 70 2.37 -14.19 -0.52
C ALA A 70 2.99 -12.82 -0.86
N GLU A 71 3.29 -12.55 -2.14
CA GLU A 71 3.67 -11.20 -2.62
C GLU A 71 2.41 -10.29 -2.69
N ARG A 72 1.67 -10.21 -1.57
CA ARG A 72 0.39 -9.52 -1.42
C ARG A 72 0.36 -8.67 -0.16
N VAL A 73 -0.38 -7.57 -0.25
CA VAL A 73 -0.55 -6.60 0.82
C VAL A 73 -2.03 -6.42 1.06
N ARG A 74 -2.41 -6.57 2.32
CA ARG A 74 -3.73 -6.27 2.82
C ARG A 74 -3.78 -4.84 3.33
N PHE A 75 -4.66 -4.04 2.74
CA PHE A 75 -5.02 -2.71 3.19
C PHE A 75 -6.32 -2.82 3.97
N GLU A 76 -6.29 -2.52 5.27
CA GLU A 76 -7.47 -2.57 6.13
C GLU A 76 -7.72 -1.23 6.82
N ARG A 77 -8.99 -0.83 6.92
CA ARG A 77 -9.36 0.32 7.74
C ARG A 77 -9.36 -0.11 9.22
N PRO A 78 -8.81 0.72 10.13
CA PRO A 78 -8.94 0.49 11.56
C PRO A 78 -10.39 0.66 12.04
#